data_AF-A0A7G9Z3Y4-F1
#
_entry.id   AF-A0A7G9Z3Y4-F1
#
_cell.length_a   1.000
_cell.length_b   1.000
_cell.length_c   1.000
_cell.angle_alpha   90.00
_cell.angle_beta   90.00
_cell.angle_gamma   90.00
#
_symmetry.space_group_name_H-M   'P 1'
#
loop_
_entity.id
_entity.type
_entity.pdbx_description
1 polymer ?
#
loop_
_entity_poly.entity_id
_entity_poly.type
_entity_poly.pdbx_seq_one_letter_code
_entity_poly.pdbx_strand_id
1 'polypeptide(L)'
;MEKIAEKNETSDFDELTKEMEEEILEEERGIYSEKTLEEAYNPKNVGELEAPSGALGGLPEENIHCSVLAMDTLRAALEDYKSKNKNKNKNKKRNKK
;
A
#
# COMPACT_ATOMS: atom_id res chain seq x y z
N MET A 1 -0.91 -15.17 34.75
CA MET A 1 -1.56 -14.32 33.73
C MET A 1 -0.45 -13.61 33.00
N GLU A 2 -0.05 -14.20 31.88
CA GLU A 2 1.17 -13.88 31.15
C GLU A 2 1.00 -12.54 30.42
N LYS A 3 1.89 -11.59 30.73
CA LYS A 3 2.04 -10.34 29.99
C LYS A 3 2.99 -10.61 28.84
N ILE A 4 2.48 -10.70 27.62
CA ILE A 4 3.29 -10.58 26.42
C ILE A 4 2.97 -9.21 25.84
N ALA A 5 3.73 -8.20 26.29
CA ALA A 5 3.78 -6.91 25.63
C ALA A 5 4.72 -7.07 24.44
N GLU A 6 4.18 -7.51 23.31
CA GLU A 6 4.90 -7.60 22.05
C GLU A 6 5.09 -6.19 21.52
N LYS A 7 6.24 -5.58 21.85
CA LYS A 7 6.69 -4.34 21.21
C LYS A 7 7.13 -4.71 19.79
N ASN A 8 6.18 -4.65 18.87
CA ASN A 8 6.45 -4.74 17.45
C ASN A 8 7.20 -3.44 17.06
N GLU A 9 8.49 -3.54 16.73
CA GLU A 9 9.21 -2.46 16.05
C GLU A 9 8.55 -2.33 14.67
N THR A 10 7.58 -1.42 14.54
CA THR A 10 6.90 -1.13 13.27
C THR A 10 7.95 -0.75 12.25
N SER A 11 8.03 -1.49 11.14
CA SER A 11 9.00 -1.19 10.09
C SER A 11 8.63 0.14 9.40
N ASP A 12 9.61 0.79 8.77
CA ASP A 12 9.41 1.99 7.92
C ASP A 12 8.37 1.74 6.82
N PHE A 13 8.18 0.47 6.44
CA PHE A 13 7.13 0.06 5.51
C PHE A 13 5.75 -0.01 6.17
N ASP A 14 5.65 -0.56 7.38
CA ASP A 14 4.37 -0.66 8.12
C ASP A 14 3.81 0.72 8.47
N GLU A 15 4.70 1.68 8.77
CA GLU A 15 4.31 3.06 9.03
C GLU A 15 3.77 3.73 7.75
N LEU A 16 4.42 3.49 6.60
CA LEU A 16 3.95 3.97 5.30
C LEU A 16 2.61 3.36 4.90
N THR A 17 2.43 2.05 5.08
CA THR A 17 1.16 1.40 4.73
C THR A 17 0.03 1.91 5.61
N LYS A 18 0.32 2.13 6.90
CA LYS A 18 -0.67 2.68 7.83
C LYS A 18 -1.08 4.11 7.44
N GLU A 19 -0.12 4.95 7.04
CA GLU A 19 -0.41 6.30 6.54
C GLU A 19 -1.32 6.25 5.30
N MET A 20 -1.00 5.38 4.34
CA MET A 20 -1.81 5.21 3.14
C MET A 20 -3.22 4.66 3.43
N GLU A 21 -3.34 3.70 4.36
CA GLU A 21 -4.62 3.15 4.78
C GLU A 21 -5.49 4.19 5.48
N GLU A 22 -4.90 5.05 6.32
CA GLU A 22 -5.61 6.14 6.99
C GLU A 22 -6.11 7.19 5.98
N GLU A 23 -5.31 7.55 4.97
CA GLU A 23 -5.70 8.50 3.91
C GLU A 23 -6.88 7.97 3.07
N ILE A 24 -6.81 6.72 2.62
CA ILE A 24 -7.90 6.08 1.84
C ILE A 24 -9.19 6.05 2.65
N LEU A 25 -9.11 5.69 3.93
CA LEU A 25 -10.27 5.56 4.79
C LEU A 25 -10.91 6.93 5.10
N GLU A 26 -10.12 8.01 5.14
CA GLU A 26 -10.64 9.38 5.26
C GLU A 26 -11.43 9.78 3.99
N GLU A 27 -10.90 9.50 2.80
CA GLU A 27 -11.61 9.75 1.54
C GLU A 27 -12.92 8.96 1.46
N GLU A 28 -12.89 7.69 1.84
CA GLU A 28 -14.06 6.82 1.81
C GLU A 28 -15.18 7.27 2.74
N ARG A 29 -14.84 7.81 3.92
CA ARG A 29 -15.84 8.40 4.84
C ARG A 29 -16.52 9.65 4.26
N GLY A 30 -15.91 10.30 3.27
CA GLY A 30 -16.53 11.39 2.53
C GLY A 30 -17.59 10.92 1.52
N ILE A 31 -17.55 9.65 1.11
CA ILE A 31 -18.37 9.10 0.03
C ILE A 31 -19.40 8.09 0.55
N TYR A 32 -19.03 7.31 1.57
CA TYR A 32 -19.80 6.17 2.09
C TYR A 32 -20.23 6.39 3.54
N SER A 33 -21.35 5.75 3.92
CA SER A 33 -21.86 5.80 5.30
C SER A 33 -21.01 4.96 6.25
N GLU A 34 -21.01 5.28 7.54
CA GLU A 34 -20.27 4.49 8.54
C GLU A 34 -20.67 3.01 8.53
N LYS A 35 -21.98 2.72 8.44
CA LYS A 35 -22.49 1.35 8.39
C LYS A 35 -22.03 0.57 7.16
N THR A 36 -21.90 1.24 6.01
CA THR A 36 -21.40 0.60 4.78
C THR A 36 -19.92 0.25 4.90
N LEU A 37 -19.12 1.12 5.52
CA LEU A 37 -17.71 0.86 5.75
C LEU A 37 -17.51 -0.28 6.76
N GLU A 38 -18.25 -0.25 7.88
CA GLU A 38 -18.19 -1.34 8.89
C GLU A 38 -18.51 -2.71 8.29
N GLU A 39 -19.56 -2.80 7.45
CA GLU A 39 -19.94 -4.04 6.81
C GLU A 39 -18.93 -4.48 5.75
N ALA A 40 -18.38 -3.53 4.98
CA ALA A 40 -17.40 -3.80 3.93
C ALA A 40 -16.07 -4.35 4.49
N TYR A 41 -15.64 -3.89 5.67
CA TYR A 41 -14.41 -4.34 6.33
C TYR A 41 -14.63 -5.49 7.33
N ASN A 42 -15.88 -5.97 7.47
CA ASN A 42 -16.19 -7.07 8.37
C ASN A 42 -15.55 -8.37 7.88
N PRO A 43 -14.73 -9.07 8.69
CA PRO A 43 -14.05 -10.31 8.31
C PRO A 43 -14.97 -11.47 7.90
N LYS A 44 -16.28 -11.36 8.15
CA LYS A 44 -17.27 -12.33 7.63
C LYS A 44 -17.67 -12.07 6.18
N ASN A 45 -17.48 -10.83 5.71
CA ASN A 45 -17.85 -10.37 4.38
C ASN A 45 -16.61 -10.18 3.48
N VAL A 46 -15.43 -10.02 4.09
CA VAL A 46 -14.14 -10.11 3.40
C VAL A 46 -13.54 -11.50 3.56
N GLY A 47 -12.98 -12.05 2.49
CA GLY A 47 -12.39 -13.38 2.48
C GLY A 47 -11.18 -13.41 1.56
N GLU A 48 -10.37 -14.46 1.70
CA GLU A 48 -9.25 -14.70 0.81
C GLU A 48 -9.78 -15.17 -0.55
N LEU A 49 -9.51 -14.42 -1.62
CA LEU A 49 -9.82 -14.87 -2.97
C LEU A 49 -8.80 -15.93 -3.36
N GLU A 50 -9.22 -17.19 -3.41
CA GLU A 50 -8.37 -18.31 -3.88
C GLU A 50 -7.82 -18.09 -5.30
N ALA A 51 -8.54 -17.31 -6.12
CA ALA A 51 -8.09 -16.88 -7.43
C ALA A 51 -8.33 -15.37 -7.58
N PRO A 52 -7.30 -14.54 -7.55
CA PRO A 52 -7.39 -13.13 -7.92
C PRO A 52 -7.38 -12.96 -9.46
N SER A 53 -7.88 -13.96 -10.21
CA SER A 53 -8.21 -13.88 -11.64
C SER A 53 -9.68 -14.24 -12.04
N GLY A 54 -10.71 -13.40 -12.10
CA GLY A 54 -11.06 -12.71 -13.34
C GLY A 54 -12.47 -12.20 -13.65
N ALA A 55 -13.50 -12.28 -12.79
CA ALA A 55 -14.80 -11.66 -13.13
C ALA A 55 -15.73 -11.40 -11.93
N LEU A 56 -15.68 -12.26 -10.91
CA LEU A 56 -16.39 -12.19 -9.62
C LEU A 56 -15.54 -12.94 -8.58
N GLY A 57 -14.23 -12.74 -8.67
CA GLY A 57 -13.23 -13.71 -8.24
C GLY A 57 -11.91 -13.46 -8.98
N GLY A 58 -11.50 -12.18 -9.07
CA GLY A 58 -10.21 -11.72 -9.61
C GLY A 58 -10.14 -10.96 -10.96
N LEU A 59 -8.94 -10.82 -11.56
CA LEU A 59 -8.52 -10.28 -12.89
C LEU A 59 -8.21 -11.32 -14.03
N PRO A 60 -8.85 -11.28 -15.22
CA PRO A 60 -8.69 -12.31 -16.28
C PRO A 60 -7.22 -12.64 -16.58
N GLU A 61 -6.88 -13.88 -16.93
CA GLU A 61 -5.49 -14.33 -17.15
C GLU A 61 -4.74 -13.45 -18.16
N GLU A 62 -5.45 -12.97 -19.18
CA GLU A 62 -4.99 -12.00 -20.18
C GLU A 62 -4.66 -10.59 -19.64
N ASN A 63 -5.23 -10.20 -18.50
CA ASN A 63 -5.10 -8.88 -17.87
C ASN A 63 -4.15 -8.85 -16.66
N ILE A 64 -3.71 -10.01 -16.15
CA ILE A 64 -2.68 -10.11 -15.10
C ILE A 64 -1.40 -9.39 -15.54
N HIS A 65 -1.07 -9.50 -16.82
CA HIS A 65 0.03 -8.79 -17.47
C HIS A 65 0.01 -7.27 -17.18
N CYS A 66 -1.17 -6.64 -17.26
CA CYS A 66 -1.29 -5.19 -17.04
C CYS A 66 -1.05 -4.81 -15.58
N SER A 67 -1.51 -5.62 -14.63
CA SER A 67 -1.26 -5.39 -13.19
C SER A 67 0.21 -5.59 -12.82
N VAL A 68 0.84 -6.65 -13.35
CA VAL A 68 2.28 -6.90 -13.16
C VAL A 68 3.09 -5.76 -13.77
N LEU A 69 2.75 -5.33 -14.99
CA LEU A 69 3.38 -4.18 -15.62
C LEU A 69 3.20 -2.90 -14.80
N ALA A 70 1.99 -2.62 -14.32
CA ALA A 70 1.72 -1.42 -13.52
C ALA A 70 2.57 -1.41 -12.23
N MET A 71 2.65 -2.56 -11.56
CA MET A 71 3.46 -2.73 -10.34
C MET A 71 4.96 -2.58 -10.60
N ASP A 72 5.48 -3.22 -11.65
CA ASP A 72 6.89 -3.10 -12.06
C ASP A 72 7.24 -1.66 -12.44
N THR A 73 6.36 -0.98 -13.15
CA THR A 73 6.54 0.42 -13.56
C THR A 73 6.58 1.34 -12.35
N LEU A 74 5.66 1.14 -11.39
CA LEU A 74 5.60 1.91 -10.15
C LEU A 74 6.86 1.69 -9.31
N ARG A 75 7.30 0.43 -9.17
CA ARG A 75 8.54 0.08 -8.46
C ARG A 75 9.76 0.76 -9.08
N ALA A 76 9.90 0.69 -10.40
CA ALA A 76 10.99 1.34 -11.12
C ALA A 76 10.97 2.86 -10.95
N ALA A 77 9.78 3.48 -11.00
CA ALA A 77 9.63 4.93 -10.79
C ALA A 77 10.03 5.35 -9.37
N LEU A 78 9.66 4.57 -8.36
CA LEU A 78 10.05 4.81 -6.96
C LEU A 78 11.57 4.67 -6.74
N GLU A 79 12.19 3.67 -7.33
CA GLU A 79 13.65 3.45 -7.25
C GLU A 79 14.44 4.59 -7.94
N ASP A 80 13.98 5.05 -9.11
CA ASP A 80 14.57 6.19 -9.81
C ASP A 80 14.40 7.48 -8.99
N TYR A 81 13.22 7.72 -8.41
CA TYR A 81 12.97 8.86 -7.53
C TYR A 81 13.90 8.86 -6.30
N LYS A 82 14.00 7.72 -5.60
CA LYS A 82 14.91 7.55 -4.45
C LYS A 82 16.37 7.79 -4.84
N SER A 83 16.80 7.31 -6.01
CA SER A 83 18.15 7.48 -6.53
C SER A 83 18.46 8.93 -6.90
N LYS A 84 17.52 9.63 -7.54
CA LYS A 84 17.63 11.06 -7.84
C LYS A 84 17.68 11.92 -6.56
N ASN A 85 16.92 11.57 -5.53
CA ASN A 85 16.95 12.27 -4.25
C ASN A 85 18.27 12.06 -3.49
N LYS A 86 18.86 10.86 -3.51
CA LYS A 86 20.23 10.63 -2.99
C LYS A 86 21.27 11.48 -3.71
N ASN A 87 21.16 11.62 -5.03
CA ASN A 87 22.10 12.41 -5.84
C ASN A 87 21.92 13.93 -5.65
N LYS A 88 20.68 14.43 -5.52
CA LYS A 88 20.41 15.83 -5.14
C LYS A 88 21.04 16.19 -3.80
N ASN A 89 20.95 15.30 -2.80
CA ASN A 89 21.53 15.54 -1.48
C ASN A 89 23.08 15.54 -1.49
N LYS A 90 23.71 14.70 -2.33
CA LYS A 90 25.18 14.73 -2.54
C LYS A 90 25.64 15.99 -3.27
N ASN A 91 24.93 16.44 -4.30
CA ASN A 91 25.27 17.68 -5.02
C ASN A 91 25.09 18.93 -4.14
N LYS A 92 24.09 18.97 -3.26
CA LYS A 92 23.90 20.06 -2.29
C LYS A 92 25.04 20.14 -1.25
N LYS A 93 25.62 19.01 -0.84
CA LYS A 93 26.80 18.95 0.05
C LYS A 93 28.11 19.32 -0.65
N ARG A 94 28.25 19.06 -1.96
CA ARG A 94 29.43 19.43 -2.76
C ARG A 94 29.49 20.92 -3.10
N ASN A 95 28.34 21.56 -3.33
CA ASN A 95 28.25 23.01 -3.61
C ASN A 95 28.24 23.90 -2.35
N LYS A 96 28.45 23.31 -1.16
CA LYS A 96 28.57 24.03 0.13
C LYS A 96 30.00 24.01 0.67
N LYS A 97 31.00 23.74 -0.18
CA LYS A 97 32.42 23.73 0.16
C LYS A 97 33.15 24.77 -0.66
#